data_AF-A0A538IKY1-F1
#
_entry.id   AF-A0A538IKY1-F1
#
_cell.length_a   1.000
_cell.length_b   1.000
_cell.length_c   1.000
_cell.angle_alpha   90.00
_cell.angle_beta   90.00
_cell.angle_gamma   90.00
#
_symmetry.space_group_name_H-M   'P 1'
#
loop_
_entity.id
_entity.type
_entity.pdbx_description
1 polymer ?
#
loop_
_entity_poly.entity_id
_entity_poly.type
_entity_poly.pdbx_seq_one_letter_code
_entity_poly.pdbx_strand_id
1 'polypeptide(L)'
;MRAAIRFFRLASIAGIAAAFLAISGPSAGSSNYSSYKPDCGDPFPLCSEISDPEAAFGNNYYVGHDEPAIQFYSNTPGSGNQAQYQVTIPTEPSGPFSMTNGYDFELHPAFWFGMAMCDTQSYPNTQSTCPPDSDSNIVDPTKTIKAPGAAFMELQFYSPGWISQFAGSSCDATKWCVALNIDSLSENPSNGTTLNPTCRSQLLGGIEYINFAFLTLHGNPLGPPNPLQFDPATSGNPDNPDTFFLNPGDQATVTLTDTPGGFETVVHDNTTGQTGTMVASAANGFGQIKYQPGGHSCQMLPYTFHPMYSTSSPQTRVLWAAHTYNLAFSDEIGHFDFCSHISANTDSCDGLEGIPGDQEAADGDDNFCFSSEQSLLYPATGCFDTNAPGFDGVSYQNYWPDGSTTKPTPILFSSPKTGVAYTASYPQFAFEADLPRIEAADLGGNCQRLTTGANCVNPPNSDEGTPAAFYPYFSSVSSANGTAACSYGIGSTLPNTIDDFGGSSAAEFGTLLHSTYWTFGGHGATNQRYNNFNSGPLTNSC
;
A
#
# COMPACT_ATOMS: atom_id res chain seq x y z
N MET A 1 -36.68 8.62 82.90
CA MET A 1 -38.13 8.47 82.62
C MET A 1 -38.30 7.80 81.26
N ARG A 2 -39.04 6.67 81.21
CA ARG A 2 -39.63 5.95 80.04
C ARG A 2 -38.63 5.48 78.95
N ALA A 3 -38.27 4.18 78.87
CA ALA A 3 -38.96 3.04 78.21
C ALA A 3 -39.18 3.30 76.69
N ALA A 4 -38.89 2.44 75.69
CA ALA A 4 -38.75 0.98 75.56
C ALA A 4 -37.91 0.65 74.28
N ILE A 5 -36.98 -0.31 74.27
CA ILE A 5 -37.11 -1.73 73.83
C ILE A 5 -37.90 -1.99 72.53
N ARG A 6 -37.20 -2.44 71.46
CA ARG A 6 -37.52 -3.68 70.72
C ARG A 6 -36.29 -4.22 69.95
N PHE A 7 -36.03 -5.50 70.25
CA PHE A 7 -35.04 -6.48 69.79
C PHE A 7 -35.47 -7.14 68.43
N PHE A 8 -34.73 -7.94 67.64
CA PHE A 8 -33.43 -8.64 67.74
C PHE A 8 -33.05 -9.32 66.38
N ARG A 9 -31.73 -9.49 66.12
CA ARG A 9 -30.97 -10.59 65.39
C ARG A 9 -31.20 -10.76 63.87
N LEU A 10 -30.24 -11.12 63.01
CA LEU A 10 -29.04 -11.99 63.00
C LEU A 10 -28.01 -11.38 62.00
N ALA A 11 -26.71 -11.69 61.86
CA ALA A 11 -25.80 -12.73 62.34
C ALA A 11 -24.34 -12.19 62.33
N SER A 12 -23.50 -12.86 63.08
CA SER A 12 -22.06 -12.64 63.30
C SER A 12 -21.17 -13.34 62.25
N ILE A 13 -19.83 -13.16 62.42
CA ILE A 13 -18.67 -13.95 61.91
C ILE A 13 -18.02 -13.31 60.66
N ALA A 14 -16.94 -12.53 60.79
CA ALA A 14 -15.53 -12.89 61.04
C ALA A 14 -14.80 -13.50 59.82
N GLY A 15 -13.73 -12.82 59.41
CA GLY A 15 -12.54 -13.41 58.77
C GLY A 15 -12.59 -13.56 57.24
N ILE A 16 -11.73 -12.80 56.54
CA ILE A 16 -10.51 -13.28 55.88
C ILE A 16 -9.95 -12.13 55.04
N ALA A 17 -8.71 -11.77 55.31
CA ALA A 17 -7.90 -10.94 54.43
C ALA A 17 -7.63 -11.71 53.13
N ALA A 18 -8.14 -11.22 52.02
CA ALA A 18 -7.66 -11.58 50.69
C ALA A 18 -7.01 -10.33 50.11
N ALA A 19 -5.68 -10.37 50.02
CA ALA A 19 -4.90 -9.42 49.25
C ALA A 19 -5.29 -9.59 47.78
N PHE A 20 -6.12 -8.69 47.25
CA PHE A 20 -6.18 -8.45 45.82
C PHE A 20 -4.95 -7.63 45.44
N LEU A 21 -3.90 -8.33 45.02
CA LEU A 21 -2.94 -7.79 44.07
C LEU A 21 -3.73 -7.46 42.81
N ALA A 22 -4.17 -6.20 42.70
CA ALA A 22 -4.50 -5.64 41.41
C ALA A 22 -3.20 -5.59 40.63
N ILE A 23 -3.02 -6.54 39.72
CA ILE A 23 -2.05 -6.45 38.64
C ILE A 23 -2.60 -5.32 37.75
N SER A 24 -2.24 -4.08 38.09
CA SER A 24 -2.29 -2.98 37.15
C SER A 24 -1.21 -3.26 36.11
N GLY A 25 -1.54 -4.07 35.11
CA GLY A 25 -0.82 -4.03 33.86
C GLY A 25 -0.93 -2.62 33.29
N PRO A 26 0.13 -2.08 32.66
CA PRO A 26 -0.01 -0.83 31.93
C PRO A 26 -1.11 -1.02 30.89
N SER A 27 -2.11 -0.15 30.94
CA SER A 27 -2.96 0.14 29.80
C SER A 27 -2.03 0.45 28.63
N ALA A 28 -2.14 -0.31 27.54
CA ALA A 28 -1.57 0.05 26.24
C ALA A 28 -1.82 1.55 26.04
N GLY A 29 -0.73 2.31 25.84
CA GLY A 29 -0.81 3.75 25.74
C GLY A 29 -1.77 4.10 24.61
N SER A 30 -2.80 4.90 24.91
CA SER A 30 -3.57 5.56 23.87
C SER A 30 -2.59 6.36 23.04
N SER A 31 -2.34 5.94 21.80
CA SER A 31 -1.74 6.79 20.79
C SER A 31 -2.54 8.09 20.77
N ASN A 32 -1.88 9.23 21.05
CA ASN A 32 -2.52 10.52 20.87
C ASN A 32 -2.67 10.71 19.36
N TYR A 33 -3.77 10.22 18.77
CA TYR A 33 -4.08 10.48 17.37
C TYR A 33 -4.10 11.99 17.15
N SER A 34 -3.07 12.49 16.48
CA SER A 34 -2.99 13.88 16.07
C SER A 34 -4.08 14.15 15.03
N SER A 35 -4.68 15.35 15.03
CA SER A 35 -5.52 15.80 13.90
C SER A 35 -4.68 16.11 12.65
N TYR A 36 -3.37 15.88 12.71
CA TYR A 36 -2.45 15.94 11.59
C TYR A 36 -2.87 14.94 10.52
N LYS A 37 -2.80 15.37 9.27
CA LYS A 37 -2.98 14.50 8.12
C LYS A 37 -1.64 14.42 7.41
N PRO A 38 -1.06 13.22 7.30
CA PRO A 38 0.22 13.07 6.64
C PRO A 38 0.10 13.35 5.15
N ASP A 39 1.14 13.97 4.59
CA ASP A 39 1.34 14.23 3.17
C ASP A 39 2.03 13.01 2.55
N CYS A 40 1.80 12.69 1.27
CA CYS A 40 2.51 11.58 0.62
C CYS A 40 4.03 11.83 0.57
N GLY A 41 4.45 13.08 0.74
CA GLY A 41 5.83 13.51 0.98
C GLY A 41 6.45 13.06 2.32
N ASP A 42 5.64 12.55 3.25
CA ASP A 42 6.03 12.10 4.59
C ASP A 42 6.28 10.58 4.60
N PRO A 43 7.07 10.04 5.56
CA PRO A 43 7.37 8.61 5.68
C PRO A 43 6.17 7.67 5.87
N PHE A 44 4.98 8.22 6.16
CA PHE A 44 3.86 7.45 6.68
C PHE A 44 2.85 6.98 5.61
N PRO A 45 2.34 7.84 4.71
CA PRO A 45 1.29 7.42 3.78
C PRO A 45 1.86 6.52 2.69
N LEU A 46 1.28 5.32 2.56
CA LEU A 46 1.51 4.44 1.42
C LEU A 46 0.66 4.94 0.25
N CYS A 47 1.18 5.90 -0.50
CA CYS A 47 0.55 6.45 -1.72
C CYS A 47 1.05 5.73 -2.97
N SER A 48 0.57 6.11 -4.16
CA SER A 48 1.09 5.52 -5.38
C SER A 48 2.38 6.23 -5.81
N GLU A 49 3.46 5.52 -6.14
CA GLU A 49 4.68 6.19 -6.62
C GLU A 49 4.41 7.10 -7.83
N ILE A 50 4.87 8.35 -7.76
CA ILE A 50 4.65 9.33 -8.82
C ILE A 50 5.85 9.40 -9.77
N SER A 51 5.58 9.63 -11.04
CA SER A 51 6.62 9.66 -12.08
C SER A 51 7.60 10.83 -11.94
N ASP A 52 7.22 11.92 -11.26
CA ASP A 52 7.95 13.19 -11.17
C ASP A 52 7.79 13.93 -9.82
N PRO A 53 8.25 13.37 -8.69
CA PRO A 53 8.01 13.97 -7.37
C PRO A 53 8.77 15.24 -7.09
N GLU A 54 9.92 15.47 -7.73
CA GLU A 54 10.56 16.78 -7.70
C GLU A 54 9.58 17.89 -8.17
N ALA A 55 8.73 17.62 -9.16
CA ALA A 55 7.75 18.59 -9.63
C ALA A 55 6.57 18.77 -8.66
N ALA A 56 6.13 17.69 -8.01
CA ALA A 56 4.94 17.68 -7.15
C ALA A 56 5.22 18.19 -5.72
N PHE A 57 6.27 17.64 -5.11
CA PHE A 57 6.63 17.87 -3.71
C PHE A 57 7.82 18.83 -3.57
N GLY A 58 8.74 18.86 -4.56
CA GLY A 58 9.99 19.61 -4.51
C GLY A 58 11.19 18.73 -4.14
N ASN A 59 12.34 19.35 -3.91
CA ASN A 59 13.54 18.61 -3.50
C ASN A 59 13.44 18.14 -2.03
N ASN A 60 13.90 16.92 -1.74
CA ASN A 60 13.99 16.32 -0.40
C ASN A 60 12.64 16.03 0.27
N TYR A 61 11.63 15.64 -0.51
CA TYR A 61 10.37 15.07 0.01
C TYR A 61 10.29 13.63 -0.44
N TYR A 62 9.82 12.76 0.43
CA TYR A 62 9.77 11.33 0.19
C TYR A 62 8.58 10.98 -0.72
N VAL A 63 8.82 10.40 -1.89
CA VAL A 63 7.97 9.35 -2.49
C VAL A 63 8.97 8.48 -3.21
N GLY A 64 9.32 7.38 -2.55
CA GLY A 64 10.25 6.37 -2.97
C GLY A 64 9.69 5.03 -2.54
N HIS A 65 8.51 4.73 -3.04
CA HIS A 65 7.83 3.47 -2.82
C HIS A 65 8.50 2.41 -3.70
N ASP A 66 8.97 1.32 -3.10
CA ASP A 66 9.55 0.21 -3.84
C ASP A 66 8.46 -0.83 -4.05
N GLU A 67 7.99 -0.94 -5.30
CA GLU A 67 6.73 -1.60 -5.60
C GLU A 67 6.92 -2.73 -6.65
N PRO A 68 7.42 -3.93 -6.28
CA PRO A 68 7.39 -5.10 -7.16
C PRO A 68 5.95 -5.52 -7.49
N ALA A 69 5.61 -5.47 -8.78
CA ALA A 69 4.26 -5.65 -9.28
C ALA A 69 4.10 -6.76 -10.34
N ILE A 70 2.90 -7.33 -10.39
CA ILE A 70 2.39 -8.11 -11.52
C ILE A 70 1.11 -7.47 -12.06
N GLN A 71 1.11 -7.21 -13.37
CA GLN A 71 0.01 -6.57 -14.08
C GLN A 71 -0.66 -7.54 -15.07
N PHE A 72 -1.98 -7.45 -15.23
CA PHE A 72 -2.76 -8.42 -16.01
C PHE A 72 -3.47 -7.78 -17.19
N TYR A 73 -3.41 -8.43 -18.35
CA TYR A 73 -3.92 -7.91 -19.62
C TYR A 73 -4.97 -8.81 -20.26
N SER A 74 -6.03 -8.18 -20.76
CA SER A 74 -7.08 -8.83 -21.53
C SER A 74 -7.83 -7.78 -22.36
N ASN A 75 -8.10 -8.09 -23.63
CA ASN A 75 -8.93 -7.25 -24.50
C ASN A 75 -10.44 -7.57 -24.37
N THR A 76 -10.85 -8.39 -23.40
CA THR A 76 -12.26 -8.65 -23.12
C THR A 76 -12.87 -7.45 -22.41
N PRO A 77 -13.93 -6.80 -22.94
CA PRO A 77 -14.62 -5.74 -22.22
C PRO A 77 -15.06 -6.20 -20.83
N GLY A 78 -14.78 -5.40 -19.81
CA GLY A 78 -14.88 -5.78 -18.41
C GLY A 78 -13.53 -5.97 -17.74
N SER A 79 -12.48 -6.27 -18.49
CA SER A 79 -11.17 -6.58 -17.91
C SER A 79 -10.44 -5.37 -17.33
N GLY A 80 -10.84 -4.16 -17.70
CA GLY A 80 -10.31 -2.92 -17.16
C GLY A 80 -11.04 -2.38 -15.94
N ASN A 81 -12.16 -3.00 -15.55
CA ASN A 81 -13.09 -2.44 -14.56
C ASN A 81 -13.74 -3.47 -13.61
N GLN A 82 -13.51 -4.77 -13.85
CA GLN A 82 -14.01 -5.86 -13.02
C GLN A 82 -12.97 -6.96 -12.95
N ALA A 83 -12.57 -7.32 -11.73
CA ALA A 83 -11.60 -8.37 -11.47
C ALA A 83 -11.94 -9.14 -10.20
N GLN A 84 -11.76 -10.46 -10.22
CA GLN A 84 -11.88 -11.31 -9.05
C GLN A 84 -10.64 -12.19 -8.88
N TYR A 85 -10.13 -12.22 -7.66
CA TYR A 85 -8.95 -12.98 -7.24
C TYR A 85 -9.32 -13.95 -6.12
N GLN A 86 -8.61 -15.07 -6.07
CA GLN A 86 -8.54 -15.93 -4.88
C GLN A 86 -7.21 -15.65 -4.19
N VAL A 87 -7.23 -15.46 -2.87
CA VAL A 87 -6.09 -15.03 -2.07
C VAL A 87 -5.93 -15.93 -0.84
N THR A 88 -4.71 -16.34 -0.52
CA THR A 88 -4.34 -16.91 0.78
C THR A 88 -3.57 -15.87 1.56
N ILE A 89 -4.10 -15.49 2.72
CA ILE A 89 -3.44 -14.56 3.65
C ILE A 89 -2.26 -15.29 4.31
N PRO A 90 -1.08 -14.66 4.40
CA PRO A 90 0.11 -15.29 4.94
C PRO A 90 -0.02 -15.61 6.44
N THR A 91 0.85 -16.49 6.90
CA THR A 91 1.00 -16.90 8.30
C THR A 91 2.42 -16.67 8.74
N GLU A 92 2.57 -16.26 9.99
CA GLU A 92 3.84 -15.87 10.59
C GLU A 92 4.58 -17.08 11.19
N PRO A 93 5.92 -17.01 11.34
CA PRO A 93 6.68 -18.04 12.04
C PRO A 93 6.12 -18.33 13.43
N SER A 94 6.03 -19.62 13.76
CA SER A 94 5.54 -20.04 15.07
C SER A 94 6.60 -19.82 16.17
N GLY A 95 6.15 -19.48 17.38
CA GLY A 95 7.01 -19.35 18.56
C GLY A 95 7.22 -17.90 18.98
N PRO A 96 8.11 -17.65 19.95
CA PRO A 96 8.48 -16.29 20.34
C PRO A 96 9.12 -15.53 19.17
N PHE A 97 8.92 -14.22 19.13
CA PHE A 97 9.61 -13.33 18.19
C PHE A 97 11.13 -13.54 18.25
N SER A 98 11.77 -13.51 17.07
CA SER A 98 13.22 -13.58 16.92
C SER A 98 13.63 -12.71 15.74
N MET A 99 14.57 -11.79 15.94
CA MET A 99 15.12 -10.93 14.87
C MET A 99 15.88 -11.71 13.78
N THR A 100 16.03 -13.03 13.92
CA THR A 100 16.64 -13.92 12.92
C THR A 100 15.60 -14.64 12.05
N ASN A 101 14.32 -14.43 12.33
CA ASN A 101 13.20 -14.90 11.53
C ASN A 101 12.65 -13.71 10.73
N GLY A 102 11.98 -13.98 9.61
CA GLY A 102 11.21 -12.96 8.90
C GLY A 102 9.77 -12.91 9.38
N TYR A 103 9.19 -11.70 9.37
CA TYR A 103 7.77 -11.45 9.64
C TYR A 103 7.20 -10.49 8.59
N ASP A 104 5.91 -10.59 8.26
CA ASP A 104 5.33 -9.77 7.17
C ASP A 104 5.47 -8.27 7.44
N PHE A 105 5.36 -7.81 8.69
CA PHE A 105 5.53 -6.39 9.04
C PHE A 105 6.93 -5.83 8.72
N GLU A 106 7.95 -6.68 8.62
CA GLU A 106 9.32 -6.31 8.29
C GLU A 106 9.57 -6.28 6.76
N LEU A 107 8.72 -6.97 6.00
CA LEU A 107 8.88 -7.17 4.56
C LEU A 107 8.04 -6.19 3.74
N HIS A 108 6.84 -5.87 4.22
CA HIS A 108 5.92 -4.99 3.52
C HIS A 108 5.00 -4.26 4.50
N PRO A 109 4.87 -2.94 4.38
CA PRO A 109 3.84 -2.22 5.12
C PRO A 109 2.44 -2.53 4.58
N ALA A 110 2.29 -2.79 3.27
CA ALA A 110 1.06 -3.30 2.68
C ALA A 110 1.30 -3.96 1.31
N PHE A 111 0.39 -4.85 0.92
CA PHE A 111 0.21 -5.27 -0.47
C PHE A 111 -1.18 -4.86 -0.97
N TRP A 112 -1.38 -4.74 -2.28
CA TRP A 112 -2.69 -4.37 -2.83
C TRP A 112 -3.04 -5.03 -4.15
N PHE A 113 -4.35 -5.01 -4.43
CA PHE A 113 -4.90 -5.13 -5.77
C PHE A 113 -5.33 -3.75 -6.25
N GLY A 114 -4.92 -3.35 -7.45
CA GLY A 114 -5.11 -1.99 -7.95
C GLY A 114 -5.83 -1.88 -9.29
N MET A 115 -6.39 -0.70 -9.55
CA MET A 115 -7.12 -0.35 -10.77
C MET A 115 -7.05 1.15 -11.07
N ALA A 116 -6.95 1.53 -12.34
CA ALA A 116 -7.04 2.93 -12.76
C ALA A 116 -8.48 3.45 -12.71
N MET A 117 -8.67 4.61 -12.07
CA MET A 117 -9.97 5.23 -11.81
C MET A 117 -10.09 6.59 -12.53
N CYS A 118 -11.31 6.99 -12.87
CA CYS A 118 -11.59 8.35 -13.31
C CYS A 118 -11.48 9.34 -12.14
N ASP A 119 -10.68 10.40 -12.30
CA ASP A 119 -10.75 11.59 -11.44
C ASP A 119 -10.57 12.87 -12.26
N THR A 120 -11.67 13.59 -12.49
CA THR A 120 -11.67 14.79 -13.35
C THR A 120 -10.99 16.01 -12.74
N GLN A 121 -10.61 15.97 -11.47
CA GLN A 121 -9.80 17.00 -10.81
C GLN A 121 -8.32 16.62 -10.68
N SER A 122 -7.97 15.37 -10.96
CA SER A 122 -6.59 14.88 -10.96
C SER A 122 -5.85 15.15 -12.28
N TYR A 123 -4.55 14.84 -12.30
CA TYR A 123 -3.64 14.94 -13.42
C TYR A 123 -4.21 14.22 -14.65
N PRO A 124 -4.09 14.83 -15.86
CA PRO A 124 -3.36 16.06 -16.15
C PRO A 124 -4.21 17.34 -16.00
N ASN A 125 -5.41 17.23 -15.43
CA ASN A 125 -6.38 18.33 -15.27
C ASN A 125 -6.58 19.16 -16.55
N THR A 126 -6.74 18.50 -17.70
CA THR A 126 -6.98 19.17 -19.00
C THR A 126 -8.39 18.96 -19.54
N GLN A 127 -9.16 18.06 -18.93
CA GLN A 127 -10.56 17.80 -19.26
C GLN A 127 -11.42 17.65 -18.01
N SER A 128 -12.70 18.02 -18.12
CA SER A 128 -13.69 17.90 -17.05
C SER A 128 -14.57 16.65 -17.15
N THR A 129 -14.20 15.70 -18.01
CA THR A 129 -14.98 14.49 -18.27
C THR A 129 -14.06 13.30 -18.37
N CYS A 130 -14.49 12.18 -17.80
CA CYS A 130 -13.90 10.87 -17.96
C CYS A 130 -15.05 9.88 -18.14
N PRO A 131 -15.35 9.44 -19.39
CA PRO A 131 -16.32 8.38 -19.61
C PRO A 131 -15.88 7.11 -18.88
N PRO A 132 -16.64 6.59 -17.91
CA PRO A 132 -16.23 5.38 -17.19
C PRO A 132 -16.17 4.18 -18.14
N ASP A 133 -15.39 3.16 -17.75
CA ASP A 133 -15.33 1.87 -18.45
C ASP A 133 -15.01 1.98 -19.94
N SER A 134 -14.15 2.92 -20.33
CA SER A 134 -13.99 3.31 -21.73
C SER A 134 -12.54 3.39 -22.19
N ASP A 135 -12.20 2.58 -23.19
CA ASP A 135 -10.90 2.66 -23.86
C ASP A 135 -10.75 3.93 -24.72
N SER A 136 -11.81 4.75 -24.84
CA SER A 136 -11.69 6.12 -25.38
C SER A 136 -10.85 7.04 -24.49
N ASN A 137 -10.59 6.63 -23.25
CA ASN A 137 -9.69 7.31 -22.30
C ASN A 137 -8.21 6.99 -22.54
N ILE A 138 -7.88 6.01 -23.41
CA ILE A 138 -6.49 5.71 -23.73
C ILE A 138 -5.90 6.86 -24.55
N VAL A 139 -4.85 7.48 -24.03
CA VAL A 139 -4.21 8.66 -24.62
C VAL A 139 -2.74 8.40 -24.89
N ASP A 140 -2.28 8.84 -26.07
CA ASP A 140 -0.86 8.99 -26.39
C ASP A 140 -0.43 10.43 -26.08
N PRO A 141 0.42 10.65 -25.05
CA PRO A 141 0.89 11.98 -24.66
C PRO A 141 1.57 12.76 -25.79
N THR A 142 2.14 12.07 -26.80
CA THR A 142 2.82 12.70 -27.94
C THR A 142 1.85 13.30 -28.96
N LYS A 143 0.55 12.99 -28.88
CA LYS A 143 -0.45 13.39 -29.87
C LYS A 143 -1.39 14.47 -29.37
N THR A 144 -1.59 14.56 -28.06
CA THR A 144 -2.60 15.44 -27.48
C THR A 144 -2.24 15.78 -26.03
N ILE A 145 -2.71 16.94 -25.59
CA ILE A 145 -2.72 17.33 -24.18
C ILE A 145 -4.08 17.11 -23.52
N LYS A 146 -5.11 16.78 -24.32
CA LYS A 146 -6.46 16.53 -23.85
C LYS A 146 -6.56 15.08 -23.42
N ALA A 147 -6.64 14.87 -22.12
CA ALA A 147 -6.84 13.56 -21.52
C ALA A 147 -7.76 13.67 -20.30
N PRO A 148 -8.52 12.62 -19.99
CA PRO A 148 -9.24 12.53 -18.73
C PRO A 148 -8.26 12.55 -17.57
N GLY A 149 -8.66 13.14 -16.45
CA GLY A 149 -7.89 13.03 -15.23
C GLY A 149 -8.03 11.62 -14.63
N ALA A 150 -6.95 11.14 -14.03
CA ALA A 150 -6.81 9.77 -13.53
C ALA A 150 -6.52 9.73 -12.03
N ALA A 151 -7.08 8.74 -11.36
CA ALA A 151 -6.67 8.31 -10.03
C ALA A 151 -6.21 6.85 -10.11
N PHE A 152 -5.49 6.37 -9.10
CA PHE A 152 -5.23 4.95 -8.93
C PHE A 152 -5.94 4.48 -7.65
N MET A 153 -6.63 3.34 -7.71
CA MET A 153 -7.17 2.73 -6.50
C MET A 153 -6.31 1.56 -6.07
N GLU A 154 -6.13 1.45 -4.76
CA GLU A 154 -5.40 0.38 -4.12
C GLU A 154 -6.27 -0.22 -3.02
N LEU A 155 -6.57 -1.51 -3.14
CA LEU A 155 -7.17 -2.26 -2.05
C LEU A 155 -6.03 -2.84 -1.20
N GLN A 156 -5.53 -2.03 -0.27
CA GLN A 156 -4.38 -2.32 0.57
C GLN A 156 -4.75 -3.29 1.71
N PHE A 157 -3.88 -4.27 1.95
CA PHE A 157 -3.93 -5.23 3.04
C PHE A 157 -2.73 -4.98 3.95
N TYR A 158 -2.98 -4.79 5.23
CA TYR A 158 -1.91 -4.46 6.18
C TYR A 158 -1.61 -5.60 7.14
N SER A 159 -0.32 -5.87 7.34
CA SER A 159 0.19 -6.92 8.19
C SER A 159 -0.06 -6.63 9.69
N PRO A 160 -0.33 -7.64 10.51
CA PRO A 160 -0.55 -7.46 11.93
C PRO A 160 0.75 -7.35 12.73
N GLY A 161 0.61 -6.87 13.97
CA GLY A 161 1.56 -7.21 15.03
C GLY A 161 2.64 -6.18 15.34
N TRP A 162 2.78 -5.11 14.58
CA TRP A 162 3.75 -4.05 14.87
C TRP A 162 3.08 -2.74 15.31
N ILE A 163 3.34 -1.59 14.69
CA ILE A 163 2.82 -0.28 15.14
C ILE A 163 1.47 0.02 14.51
N SER A 164 0.54 0.58 15.31
CA SER A 164 -0.85 0.83 14.88
C SER A 164 -0.96 1.87 13.75
N GLN A 165 -1.95 1.71 12.87
CA GLN A 165 -2.20 2.57 11.72
C GLN A 165 -2.36 4.06 12.08
N PHE A 166 -1.80 4.88 11.19
CA PHE A 166 -1.48 6.32 11.32
C PHE A 166 -0.27 6.65 12.20
N ALA A 167 0.41 5.64 12.74
CA ALA A 167 1.78 5.73 13.23
C ALA A 167 2.72 4.65 12.65
N GLY A 168 2.20 3.49 12.23
CA GLY A 168 2.89 2.48 11.43
C GLY A 168 1.88 1.79 10.50
N SER A 169 2.12 0.55 10.08
CA SER A 169 1.24 -0.15 9.12
C SER A 169 0.15 -1.05 9.74
N SER A 170 0.28 -1.51 10.98
CA SER A 170 -0.59 -2.57 11.50
C SER A 170 -1.94 -2.07 12.01
N CYS A 171 -3.01 -2.85 11.83
CA CYS A 171 -4.31 -2.53 12.45
C CYS A 171 -4.59 -3.27 13.77
N ASP A 172 -4.14 -4.52 13.88
CA ASP A 172 -4.40 -5.40 15.02
C ASP A 172 -3.12 -6.17 15.37
N ALA A 173 -3.05 -6.67 16.60
CA ALA A 173 -1.92 -7.49 17.04
C ALA A 173 -1.79 -8.80 16.24
N THR A 174 -2.89 -9.34 15.73
CA THR A 174 -2.96 -10.72 15.20
C THR A 174 -3.72 -10.88 13.89
N LYS A 175 -4.39 -9.83 13.41
CA LYS A 175 -5.26 -9.89 12.23
C LYS A 175 -4.93 -8.85 11.20
N TRP A 176 -5.07 -9.27 9.95
CA TRP A 176 -4.97 -8.42 8.78
C TRP A 176 -6.21 -7.55 8.66
N CYS A 177 -6.03 -6.29 8.30
CA CYS A 177 -7.12 -5.40 7.91
C CYS A 177 -6.98 -5.03 6.44
N VAL A 178 -8.07 -4.49 5.87
CA VAL A 178 -8.12 -4.11 4.45
C VAL A 178 -8.69 -2.71 4.34
N ALA A 179 -8.07 -1.84 3.54
CA ALA A 179 -8.57 -0.51 3.23
C ALA A 179 -8.61 -0.25 1.73
N LEU A 180 -9.61 0.53 1.32
CA LEU A 180 -9.71 1.12 -0.01
C LEU A 180 -9.06 2.50 0.01
N ASN A 181 -8.00 2.64 -0.78
CA ASN A 181 -7.32 3.89 -1.09
C ASN A 181 -7.62 4.30 -2.53
N ILE A 182 -7.79 5.61 -2.76
CA ILE A 182 -7.88 6.19 -4.10
C ILE A 182 -7.05 7.47 -4.13
N ASP A 183 -5.95 7.38 -4.86
CA ASP A 183 -4.86 8.35 -4.91
C ASP A 183 -4.96 9.17 -6.19
N SER A 184 -4.81 10.48 -6.04
CA SER A 184 -5.02 11.44 -7.12
C SER A 184 -4.00 12.56 -7.07
N LEU A 185 -3.25 12.76 -8.15
CA LEU A 185 -2.27 13.84 -8.26
C LEU A 185 -2.91 15.15 -8.74
N SER A 186 -2.94 16.19 -7.89
CA SER A 186 -3.58 17.48 -8.20
C SER A 186 -2.71 18.42 -9.03
N GLU A 187 -2.50 18.09 -10.30
CA GLU A 187 -1.55 18.78 -11.19
C GLU A 187 -2.05 19.04 -12.61
N ASN A 188 -1.47 20.06 -13.26
CA ASN A 188 -1.61 20.31 -14.68
C ASN A 188 -0.22 20.46 -15.33
N PRO A 189 0.27 19.43 -16.07
CA PRO A 189 1.60 19.46 -16.66
C PRO A 189 1.69 20.45 -17.84
N SER A 190 0.59 20.73 -18.54
CA SER A 190 0.61 21.65 -19.67
C SER A 190 0.84 23.11 -19.24
N ASN A 191 0.29 23.49 -18.10
CA ASN A 191 0.44 24.83 -17.53
C ASN A 191 1.56 24.93 -16.50
N GLY A 192 2.08 23.80 -16.01
CA GLY A 192 3.08 23.77 -14.94
C GLY A 192 2.53 24.30 -13.63
N THR A 193 1.30 23.90 -13.30
CA THR A 193 0.61 24.36 -12.09
C THR A 193 0.18 23.19 -11.23
N THR A 194 0.28 23.37 -9.92
CA THR A 194 -0.18 22.41 -8.90
C THR A 194 -1.29 23.03 -8.06
N LEU A 195 -1.97 22.23 -7.23
CA LEU A 195 -2.96 22.72 -6.29
C LEU A 195 -2.38 23.78 -5.33
N ASN A 196 -3.18 24.78 -4.93
CA ASN A 196 -2.71 25.83 -4.04
C ASN A 196 -2.20 25.26 -2.69
N PRO A 197 -1.07 25.76 -2.15
CA PRO A 197 -0.48 25.22 -0.93
C PRO A 197 -1.40 25.25 0.30
N THR A 198 -2.31 26.23 0.39
CA THR A 198 -3.27 26.31 1.50
C THR A 198 -4.25 25.15 1.52
N CYS A 199 -4.66 24.64 0.35
CA CYS A 199 -5.51 23.47 0.26
C CYS A 199 -4.71 22.20 0.53
N ARG A 200 -3.53 22.04 -0.09
CA ARG A 200 -2.65 20.88 0.10
C ARG A 200 -2.41 20.55 1.58
N SER A 201 -2.08 21.57 2.39
CA SER A 201 -1.81 21.39 3.83
C SER A 201 -3.01 20.96 4.69
N GLN A 202 -4.20 20.73 4.09
CA GLN A 202 -5.42 20.30 4.78
C GLN A 202 -5.86 18.89 4.37
N LEU A 203 -5.17 18.28 3.41
CA LEU A 203 -5.58 17.03 2.78
C LEU A 203 -4.73 15.88 3.29
N LEU A 204 -5.35 14.72 3.45
CA LEU A 204 -4.60 13.46 3.50
C LEU A 204 -3.88 13.28 2.15
N GLY A 205 -2.57 13.05 2.19
CA GLY A 205 -1.69 12.90 1.01
C GLY A 205 -1.29 14.21 0.31
N GLY A 206 -1.84 15.35 0.74
CA GLY A 206 -1.37 16.65 0.26
C GLY A 206 -1.66 16.92 -1.23
N ILE A 207 -0.61 16.97 -2.05
CA ILE A 207 -0.73 17.16 -3.51
C ILE A 207 -1.27 15.89 -4.21
N GLU A 208 -0.88 14.73 -3.71
CA GLU A 208 -1.40 13.42 -4.08
C GLU A 208 -2.46 13.03 -3.07
N TYR A 209 -3.66 13.57 -3.22
CA TYR A 209 -4.67 13.43 -2.18
C TYR A 209 -5.29 12.03 -2.18
N ILE A 210 -5.57 11.52 -0.97
CA ILE A 210 -6.04 10.15 -0.77
C ILE A 210 -7.48 10.14 -0.25
N ASN A 211 -8.36 9.37 -0.89
CA ASN A 211 -9.57 8.90 -0.23
C ASN A 211 -9.25 7.57 0.47
N PHE A 212 -9.45 7.48 1.78
CA PHE A 212 -9.12 6.31 2.59
C PHE A 212 -10.37 5.78 3.31
N ALA A 213 -10.63 4.48 3.21
CA ALA A 213 -11.64 3.82 4.03
C ALA A 213 -11.33 2.35 4.29
N PHE A 214 -11.31 1.92 5.56
CA PHE A 214 -11.33 0.49 5.87
C PHE A 214 -12.57 -0.18 5.28
N LEU A 215 -12.40 -1.43 4.83
CA LEU A 215 -13.54 -2.29 4.54
C LEU A 215 -14.29 -2.58 5.83
N THR A 216 -15.61 -2.51 5.77
CA THR A 216 -16.46 -2.75 6.94
C THR A 216 -17.48 -3.84 6.68
N LEU A 217 -17.96 -4.47 7.75
CA LEU A 217 -18.93 -5.56 7.68
C LEU A 217 -20.28 -5.08 7.13
N HIS A 218 -20.58 -3.78 7.26
CA HIS A 218 -21.83 -3.18 6.77
C HIS A 218 -21.65 -2.24 5.57
N GLY A 219 -20.42 -2.03 5.07
CA GLY A 219 -20.14 -1.17 3.91
C GLY A 219 -20.21 0.33 4.16
N ASN A 220 -20.35 0.75 5.43
CA ASN A 220 -20.30 2.15 5.83
C ASN A 220 -18.88 2.54 6.25
N PRO A 221 -18.34 3.69 5.82
CA PRO A 221 -17.06 4.17 6.32
C PRO A 221 -17.07 4.43 7.83
N LEU A 222 -15.94 4.19 8.51
CA LEU A 222 -15.78 4.46 9.94
C LEU A 222 -15.86 5.95 10.29
N GLY A 223 -15.50 6.79 9.33
CA GLY A 223 -15.59 8.25 9.33
C GLY A 223 -15.57 8.78 7.90
N PRO A 224 -15.57 10.10 7.66
CA PRO A 224 -15.48 10.65 6.31
C PRO A 224 -14.23 10.11 5.57
N PRO A 225 -14.38 9.47 4.40
CA PRO A 225 -13.26 8.87 3.70
C PRO A 225 -12.52 9.87 2.79
N ASN A 226 -13.10 11.06 2.54
CA ASN A 226 -12.49 12.03 1.64
C ASN A 226 -11.28 12.76 2.27
N PRO A 227 -10.30 13.18 1.45
CA PRO A 227 -9.03 13.70 1.96
C PRO A 227 -9.17 14.96 2.83
N LEU A 228 -10.18 15.80 2.57
CA LEU A 228 -10.40 17.04 3.31
C LEU A 228 -11.03 16.84 4.69
N GLN A 229 -11.84 15.80 4.88
CA GLN A 229 -12.55 15.55 6.14
C GLN A 229 -12.06 14.31 6.88
N PHE A 230 -11.12 13.56 6.31
CA PHE A 230 -10.45 12.46 6.96
C PHE A 230 -9.93 12.84 8.34
N ASP A 231 -9.97 11.91 9.29
CA ASP A 231 -9.42 12.09 10.62
C ASP A 231 -8.80 10.74 11.07
N PRO A 232 -7.48 10.67 11.30
CA PRO A 232 -6.82 9.44 11.76
C PRO A 232 -7.45 8.83 13.00
N ALA A 233 -8.00 9.65 13.91
CA ALA A 233 -8.61 9.17 15.15
C ALA A 233 -9.97 8.50 14.95
N THR A 234 -10.63 8.72 13.80
CA THR A 234 -11.97 8.18 13.50
C THR A 234 -12.00 7.43 12.18
N SER A 235 -11.88 8.12 11.04
CA SER A 235 -11.82 7.50 9.71
C SER A 235 -10.68 6.49 9.59
N GLY A 236 -9.54 6.80 10.21
CA GLY A 236 -8.32 6.01 10.18
C GLY A 236 -8.12 5.07 11.37
N ASN A 237 -9.09 4.96 12.28
CA ASN A 237 -8.94 4.15 13.48
C ASN A 237 -9.61 2.78 13.29
N PRO A 238 -8.84 1.68 13.16
CA PRO A 238 -9.39 0.35 12.94
C PRO A 238 -10.06 -0.25 14.18
N ASP A 239 -9.93 0.36 15.38
CA ASP A 239 -10.59 -0.05 16.64
C ASP A 239 -12.11 0.24 16.62
N ASN A 240 -12.80 -0.40 15.69
CA ASN A 240 -14.23 -0.32 15.50
C ASN A 240 -14.78 -1.74 15.27
N PRO A 241 -15.88 -2.15 15.95
CA PRO A 241 -16.47 -3.46 15.74
C PRO A 241 -17.02 -3.70 14.33
N ASP A 242 -17.16 -2.66 13.50
CA ASP A 242 -17.55 -2.78 12.09
C ASP A 242 -16.36 -2.98 11.14
N THR A 243 -15.11 -2.80 11.60
CA THR A 243 -13.91 -3.05 10.78
C THR A 243 -13.83 -4.53 10.40
N PHE A 244 -13.64 -4.81 9.11
CA PHE A 244 -13.42 -6.16 8.62
C PHE A 244 -11.97 -6.59 8.82
N PHE A 245 -11.78 -7.80 9.33
CA PHE A 245 -10.47 -8.39 9.57
C PHE A 245 -10.37 -9.81 9.01
N LEU A 246 -9.17 -10.20 8.61
CA LEU A 246 -8.80 -11.55 8.18
C LEU A 246 -7.80 -12.16 9.17
N ASN A 247 -7.90 -13.45 9.45
CA ASN A 247 -6.91 -14.17 10.23
C ASN A 247 -5.75 -14.62 9.33
N PRO A 248 -4.54 -14.74 9.88
CA PRO A 248 -3.43 -15.40 9.19
C PRO A 248 -3.84 -16.79 8.68
N GLY A 249 -3.57 -17.07 7.41
CA GLY A 249 -3.91 -18.35 6.76
C GLY A 249 -5.32 -18.43 6.18
N ASP A 250 -6.14 -17.38 6.31
CA ASP A 250 -7.47 -17.37 5.71
C ASP A 250 -7.40 -17.39 4.17
N GLN A 251 -8.39 -18.05 3.57
CA GLN A 251 -8.62 -18.03 2.14
C GLN A 251 -9.70 -17.01 1.84
N ALA A 252 -9.43 -16.04 0.98
CA ALA A 252 -10.35 -14.96 0.66
C ALA A 252 -10.61 -14.85 -0.85
N THR A 253 -11.79 -14.38 -1.20
CA THR A 253 -12.11 -13.93 -2.55
C THR A 253 -12.16 -12.41 -2.56
N VAL A 254 -11.27 -11.79 -3.34
CA VAL A 254 -11.23 -10.34 -3.55
C VAL A 254 -11.97 -10.03 -4.84
N THR A 255 -12.92 -9.11 -4.79
CA THR A 255 -13.72 -8.68 -5.94
C THR A 255 -13.67 -7.16 -6.07
N LEU A 256 -13.23 -6.70 -7.23
CA LEU A 256 -13.19 -5.31 -7.67
C LEU A 256 -14.25 -5.14 -8.76
N THR A 257 -15.20 -4.23 -8.62
CA THR A 257 -16.34 -4.16 -9.54
C THR A 257 -16.89 -2.75 -9.72
N ASP A 258 -17.05 -2.31 -10.97
CA ASP A 258 -17.87 -1.14 -11.24
C ASP A 258 -19.38 -1.42 -11.09
N THR A 259 -20.08 -0.52 -10.41
CA THR A 259 -21.54 -0.55 -10.26
C THR A 259 -22.16 0.80 -10.61
N PRO A 260 -23.46 0.89 -10.90
CA PRO A 260 -24.12 2.19 -11.08
C PRO A 260 -24.03 3.12 -9.87
N GLY A 261 -23.74 2.59 -8.67
CA GLY A 261 -23.59 3.36 -7.44
C GLY A 261 -22.15 3.81 -7.15
N GLY A 262 -21.18 3.40 -7.97
CA GLY A 262 -19.75 3.60 -7.79
C GLY A 262 -18.98 2.29 -7.75
N PHE A 263 -17.67 2.41 -7.74
CA PHE A 263 -16.77 1.28 -7.63
C PHE A 263 -16.89 0.60 -6.27
N GLU A 264 -17.09 -0.71 -6.29
CA GLU A 264 -17.30 -1.56 -5.14
C GLU A 264 -16.10 -2.50 -4.97
N THR A 265 -15.59 -2.56 -3.74
CA THR A 265 -14.62 -3.56 -3.30
C THR A 265 -15.27 -4.50 -2.29
N VAL A 266 -15.06 -5.79 -2.50
CA VAL A 266 -15.56 -6.85 -1.62
C VAL A 266 -14.44 -7.82 -1.32
N VAL A 267 -14.22 -8.12 -0.05
CA VAL A 267 -13.36 -9.21 0.39
C VAL A 267 -14.21 -10.19 1.18
N HIS A 268 -14.45 -11.36 0.58
CA HIS A 268 -15.17 -12.46 1.23
C HIS A 268 -14.16 -13.44 1.80
N ASP A 269 -14.11 -13.56 3.12
CA ASP A 269 -13.33 -14.57 3.80
C ASP A 269 -14.03 -15.93 3.64
N ASN A 270 -13.49 -16.79 2.78
CA ASN A 270 -14.04 -18.12 2.52
C ASN A 270 -13.84 -19.07 3.71
N THR A 271 -12.91 -18.77 4.62
CA THR A 271 -12.66 -19.58 5.82
C THR A 271 -13.71 -19.28 6.89
N THR A 272 -13.94 -18.00 7.21
CA THR A 272 -14.88 -17.62 8.29
C THR A 272 -16.29 -17.29 7.80
N GLY A 273 -16.46 -17.02 6.51
CA GLY A 273 -17.71 -16.57 5.90
C GLY A 273 -18.01 -15.08 6.11
N GLN A 274 -17.12 -14.31 6.74
CA GLN A 274 -17.27 -12.87 6.89
C GLN A 274 -17.01 -12.13 5.58
N THR A 275 -17.50 -10.91 5.46
CA THR A 275 -17.32 -10.09 4.26
C THR A 275 -17.12 -8.64 4.65
N GLY A 276 -16.00 -8.07 4.19
CA GLY A 276 -15.76 -6.65 4.20
C GLY A 276 -16.18 -6.05 2.87
N THR A 277 -16.82 -4.88 2.91
CA THR A 277 -17.25 -4.17 1.70
C THR A 277 -16.95 -2.67 1.82
N MET A 278 -16.72 -2.02 0.68
CA MET A 278 -16.71 -0.57 0.58
C MET A 278 -17.13 -0.13 -0.83
N VAL A 279 -17.91 0.94 -0.93
CA VAL A 279 -18.28 1.55 -2.21
C VAL A 279 -17.74 2.98 -2.26
N ALA A 280 -16.88 3.28 -3.23
CA ALA A 280 -16.29 4.60 -3.47
C ALA A 280 -17.30 5.58 -4.10
N SER A 281 -18.29 5.99 -3.32
CA SER A 281 -19.40 6.81 -3.77
C SER A 281 -19.52 8.13 -3.02
N ALA A 282 -20.11 9.13 -3.68
CA ALA A 282 -20.47 10.39 -3.03
C ALA A 282 -21.42 10.16 -1.84
N ALA A 283 -22.25 9.11 -1.88
CA ALA A 283 -23.17 8.74 -0.81
C ALA A 283 -22.43 8.23 0.44
N ASN A 284 -21.31 7.53 0.26
CA ASN A 284 -20.39 7.14 1.32
C ASN A 284 -19.40 8.27 1.69
N GLY A 285 -19.51 9.45 1.10
CA GLY A 285 -18.68 10.60 1.45
C GLY A 285 -17.30 10.64 0.78
N PHE A 286 -17.08 9.83 -0.26
CA PHE A 286 -15.93 9.95 -1.15
C PHE A 286 -16.02 11.23 -1.99
N GLY A 287 -14.87 11.75 -2.43
CA GLY A 287 -14.85 12.97 -3.21
C GLY A 287 -13.52 13.29 -3.87
N GLN A 288 -13.60 14.21 -4.84
CA GLN A 288 -12.45 14.83 -5.49
C GLN A 288 -12.12 16.14 -4.81
N ILE A 289 -10.85 16.53 -4.84
CA ILE A 289 -10.46 17.88 -4.43
C ILE A 289 -10.52 18.78 -5.66
N LYS A 290 -11.30 19.85 -5.57
CA LYS A 290 -11.43 20.80 -6.66
C LYS A 290 -10.06 21.39 -7.00
N TYR A 291 -9.61 21.19 -8.24
CA TYR A 291 -8.34 21.73 -8.69
C TYR A 291 -8.41 23.26 -8.75
N GLN A 292 -7.66 23.91 -7.86
CA GLN A 292 -7.59 25.36 -7.74
C GLN A 292 -6.13 25.77 -7.54
N PRO A 293 -5.37 26.00 -8.62
CA PRO A 293 -3.96 26.39 -8.52
C PRO A 293 -3.77 27.80 -7.97
N GLY A 294 -4.82 28.64 -8.03
CA GLY A 294 -4.84 29.96 -7.41
C GLY A 294 -5.83 30.05 -6.24
N GLY A 295 -5.52 30.93 -5.28
CA GLY A 295 -6.38 31.23 -4.13
C GLY A 295 -5.93 30.58 -2.82
N HIS A 296 -6.83 30.58 -1.83
CA HIS A 296 -6.59 30.07 -0.47
C HIS A 296 -7.74 29.16 0.03
N SER A 297 -8.64 28.76 -0.86
CA SER A 297 -9.77 27.89 -0.53
C SER A 297 -9.43 26.43 -0.81
N CYS A 298 -9.98 25.56 0.02
CA CYS A 298 -10.00 24.12 -0.22
C CYS A 298 -11.45 23.67 -0.30
N GLN A 299 -11.79 22.95 -1.37
CA GLN A 299 -13.16 22.49 -1.60
C GLN A 299 -13.13 21.04 -2.07
N MET A 300 -13.80 20.18 -1.30
CA MET A 300 -14.13 18.83 -1.74
C MET A 300 -15.41 18.87 -2.60
N LEU A 301 -15.40 18.09 -3.67
CA LEU A 301 -16.54 17.83 -4.55
C LEU A 301 -16.98 16.37 -4.33
N PRO A 302 -18.20 16.12 -3.83
CA PRO A 302 -18.70 14.76 -3.70
C PRO A 302 -18.64 14.06 -5.05
N TYR A 303 -18.04 12.87 -5.09
CA TYR A 303 -17.77 12.17 -6.33
C TYR A 303 -17.99 10.67 -6.16
N THR A 304 -18.56 10.07 -7.20
CA THR A 304 -18.71 8.62 -7.31
C THR A 304 -17.66 8.13 -8.28
N PHE A 305 -16.67 7.39 -7.76
CA PHE A 305 -15.56 6.89 -8.54
C PHE A 305 -15.99 5.70 -9.39
N HIS A 306 -15.46 5.65 -10.60
CA HIS A 306 -15.66 4.57 -11.56
C HIS A 306 -14.33 4.27 -12.27
N PRO A 307 -14.08 3.01 -12.65
CA PRO A 307 -12.88 2.64 -13.39
C PRO A 307 -12.76 3.38 -14.72
N MET A 308 -11.52 3.64 -15.13
CA MET A 308 -11.25 4.41 -16.33
C MET A 308 -11.45 3.60 -17.61
N TYR A 309 -11.03 2.34 -17.65
CA TYR A 309 -10.87 1.60 -18.90
C TYR A 309 -11.87 0.45 -19.06
N SER A 310 -12.22 0.13 -20.30
CA SER A 310 -13.08 -1.01 -20.61
C SER A 310 -12.29 -2.32 -20.61
N THR A 311 -11.05 -2.25 -21.10
CA THR A 311 -10.12 -3.37 -21.16
C THR A 311 -8.86 -3.08 -20.34
N SER A 312 -7.98 -4.06 -20.18
CA SER A 312 -6.65 -3.88 -19.58
C SER A 312 -5.59 -4.27 -20.59
N SER A 313 -4.68 -3.34 -20.90
CA SER A 313 -3.61 -3.51 -21.88
C SER A 313 -2.38 -2.69 -21.48
N PRO A 314 -1.22 -2.86 -22.15
CA PRO A 314 -0.05 -2.01 -21.89
C PRO A 314 -0.29 -0.50 -22.15
N GLN A 315 -1.43 -0.12 -22.75
CA GLN A 315 -1.79 1.28 -23.00
C GLN A 315 -2.75 1.85 -21.95
N THR A 316 -3.33 1.03 -21.08
CA THR A 316 -4.21 1.48 -19.99
C THR A 316 -3.34 1.83 -18.79
N ARG A 317 -3.06 3.13 -18.59
CA ARG A 317 -2.03 3.62 -17.67
C ARG A 317 -2.55 4.80 -16.85
N VAL A 318 -2.15 4.88 -15.59
CA VAL A 318 -2.20 6.14 -14.83
C VAL A 318 -0.98 6.98 -15.20
N LEU A 319 -1.17 8.02 -16.02
CA LEU A 319 -0.05 8.73 -16.67
C LEU A 319 0.80 9.60 -15.73
N TRP A 320 0.40 9.77 -14.48
CA TRP A 320 1.21 10.45 -13.48
C TRP A 320 2.02 9.51 -12.58
N ALA A 321 1.63 8.23 -12.48
CA ALA A 321 2.31 7.24 -11.66
C ALA A 321 3.63 6.79 -12.31
N ALA A 322 4.57 6.29 -11.51
CA ALA A 322 5.79 5.65 -12.01
C ALA A 322 5.44 4.36 -12.73
N HIS A 323 4.62 3.52 -12.10
CA HIS A 323 4.06 2.33 -12.70
C HIS A 323 3.20 2.60 -13.94
N THR A 324 3.13 1.60 -14.81
CA THR A 324 2.51 1.67 -16.14
C THR A 324 1.36 0.69 -16.34
N TYR A 325 0.64 0.38 -15.26
CA TYR A 325 -0.52 -0.52 -15.29
C TYR A 325 -1.88 0.17 -15.10
N ASN A 326 -2.91 -0.62 -15.40
CA ASN A 326 -4.27 -0.45 -14.91
C ASN A 326 -4.54 -1.48 -13.81
N LEU A 327 -4.66 -2.77 -14.19
CA LEU A 327 -4.99 -3.84 -13.26
C LEU A 327 -3.74 -4.57 -12.79
N ALA A 328 -3.43 -4.49 -11.51
CA ALA A 328 -2.23 -5.07 -10.93
C ALA A 328 -2.43 -5.65 -9.53
N PHE A 329 -1.51 -6.52 -9.13
CA PHE A 329 -1.11 -6.72 -7.75
C PHE A 329 0.26 -6.05 -7.57
N SER A 330 0.47 -5.39 -6.44
CA SER A 330 1.78 -4.88 -6.03
C SER A 330 1.98 -5.10 -4.54
N ASP A 331 3.23 -5.07 -4.12
CA ASP A 331 3.66 -5.16 -2.72
C ASP A 331 4.57 -3.97 -2.45
N GLU A 332 4.27 -3.15 -1.43
CA GLU A 332 5.19 -2.09 -0.99
C GLU A 332 6.30 -2.76 -0.19
N ILE A 333 7.57 -2.44 -0.43
CA ILE A 333 8.68 -3.00 0.32
C ILE A 333 9.67 -1.91 0.77
N GLY A 334 10.64 -2.28 1.61
CA GLY A 334 11.78 -1.42 1.89
C GLY A 334 11.55 -0.31 2.92
N HIS A 335 10.60 -0.52 3.84
CA HIS A 335 10.28 0.47 4.89
C HIS A 335 10.82 0.11 6.27
N PHE A 336 11.11 -1.16 6.56
CA PHE A 336 11.50 -1.56 7.92
C PHE A 336 12.97 -1.91 8.01
N ASP A 337 13.64 -1.31 9.01
CA ASP A 337 14.93 -1.77 9.48
C ASP A 337 15.05 -1.82 11.01
N PHE A 338 15.90 -2.71 11.52
CA PHE A 338 16.10 -2.93 12.94
C PHE A 338 17.00 -1.87 13.55
N CYS A 339 16.56 -1.24 14.63
CA CYS A 339 17.36 -0.25 15.33
C CYS A 339 17.74 -0.72 16.74
N SER A 340 19.02 -0.64 17.08
CA SER A 340 19.53 -1.03 18.40
C SER A 340 19.41 0.05 19.47
N HIS A 341 19.31 1.34 19.10
CA HIS A 341 19.06 2.43 20.03
C HIS A 341 18.39 3.63 19.34
N ILE A 342 17.25 4.06 19.89
CA ILE A 342 16.48 5.20 19.39
C ILE A 342 16.85 6.45 20.19
N SER A 343 17.20 7.52 19.47
CA SER A 343 17.43 8.84 20.05
C SER A 343 16.12 9.42 20.60
N ALA A 344 16.08 9.66 21.91
CA ALA A 344 14.92 10.27 22.58
C ALA A 344 14.64 11.73 22.18
N ASN A 345 15.48 12.36 21.33
CA ASN A 345 15.29 13.74 20.87
C ASN A 345 14.80 13.82 19.43
N THR A 346 15.06 12.80 18.61
CA THR A 346 14.84 12.83 17.17
C THR A 346 13.93 11.70 16.69
N ASP A 347 13.64 10.71 17.54
CA ASP A 347 12.89 9.50 17.17
C ASP A 347 13.52 8.81 15.94
N SER A 348 14.85 8.90 15.82
CA SER A 348 15.68 8.28 14.79
C SER A 348 16.63 7.27 15.43
N CYS A 349 17.18 6.35 14.65
CA CYS A 349 18.24 5.50 15.13
C CYS A 349 19.53 6.32 15.30
N ASP A 350 20.25 6.11 16.40
CA ASP A 350 21.61 6.65 16.60
C ASP A 350 22.57 5.56 17.13
N GLY A 351 22.16 4.30 16.94
CA GLY A 351 22.90 3.10 17.29
C GLY A 351 23.41 2.36 16.06
N LEU A 352 23.29 1.03 16.11
CA LEU A 352 23.40 0.15 14.96
C LEU A 352 22.03 -0.13 14.33
N GLU A 353 22.00 -0.20 13.00
CA GLU A 353 20.89 -0.61 12.16
C GLU A 353 21.07 -2.05 11.64
N GLY A 354 20.15 -2.57 10.85
CA GLY A 354 20.28 -3.84 10.14
C GLY A 354 19.95 -5.11 10.93
N ILE A 355 19.72 -6.18 10.17
CA ILE A 355 19.47 -7.53 10.70
C ILE A 355 20.67 -8.10 11.48
N PRO A 356 20.46 -9.08 12.38
CA PRO A 356 21.57 -9.74 13.07
C PRO A 356 22.59 -10.38 12.12
N GLY A 357 23.82 -9.86 12.15
CA GLY A 357 24.93 -10.33 11.31
C GLY A 357 25.27 -9.38 10.16
N ASP A 358 24.42 -8.40 9.89
CA ASP A 358 24.58 -7.35 8.88
C ASP A 358 24.39 -5.97 9.50
N GLN A 359 24.82 -5.82 10.76
CA GLN A 359 24.58 -4.60 11.52
C GLN A 359 25.68 -3.57 11.25
N GLU A 360 25.27 -2.36 10.91
CA GLU A 360 26.15 -1.22 10.72
C GLU A 360 25.66 0.02 11.44
N ALA A 361 26.36 1.14 11.27
CA ALA A 361 26.04 2.35 12.01
C ALA A 361 24.93 3.11 11.28
N ALA A 362 23.80 3.28 11.97
CA ALA A 362 22.62 4.03 11.53
C ALA A 362 22.95 5.26 10.71
N ASP A 363 22.24 5.44 9.61
CA ASP A 363 22.49 6.51 8.66
C ASP A 363 21.32 7.53 8.55
N GLY A 364 21.23 8.27 7.45
CA GLY A 364 20.25 9.33 7.25
C GLY A 364 18.83 8.85 6.94
N ASP A 365 18.63 7.61 6.50
CA ASP A 365 17.30 7.06 6.15
C ASP A 365 16.63 6.32 7.33
N ASP A 366 17.40 6.11 8.39
CA ASP A 366 17.08 5.36 9.59
C ASP A 366 16.25 6.17 10.63
N ASN A 367 15.08 6.65 10.20
CA ASN A 367 14.21 7.55 10.95
C ASN A 367 12.83 6.95 11.29
N PHE A 368 12.02 7.73 12.02
CA PHE A 368 10.66 7.37 12.38
C PHE A 368 10.58 6.04 13.14
N CYS A 369 11.41 5.93 14.18
CA CYS A 369 11.66 4.68 14.88
C CYS A 369 10.77 4.48 16.10
N PHE A 370 10.42 3.23 16.34
CA PHE A 370 9.56 2.80 17.43
C PHE A 370 10.24 1.76 18.30
N SER A 371 10.04 1.87 19.61
CA SER A 371 10.57 0.89 20.55
C SER A 371 9.73 -0.37 20.62
N SER A 372 10.35 -1.49 20.98
CA SER A 372 9.68 -2.78 21.19
C SER A 372 8.46 -2.73 22.14
N GLU A 373 8.41 -1.75 23.06
CA GLU A 373 7.29 -1.56 23.98
C GLU A 373 6.04 -0.94 23.33
N GLN A 374 6.19 -0.33 22.15
CA GLN A 374 5.11 0.28 21.39
C GLN A 374 4.44 -0.71 20.43
N SER A 375 5.11 -1.82 20.13
CA SER A 375 4.61 -2.86 19.22
C SER A 375 3.37 -3.59 19.77
N LEU A 376 2.45 -3.96 18.89
CA LEU A 376 1.20 -4.64 19.25
C LEU A 376 1.40 -6.11 19.63
N LEU A 377 2.36 -6.81 19.00
CA LEU A 377 2.65 -8.22 19.24
C LEU A 377 4.15 -8.56 19.15
N TYR A 378 4.82 -8.14 18.09
CA TYR A 378 6.22 -8.46 17.83
C TYR A 378 7.11 -7.37 18.44
N PRO A 379 7.84 -7.63 19.54
CA PRO A 379 8.62 -6.62 20.25
C PRO A 379 9.91 -6.28 19.49
N ALA A 380 9.74 -5.72 18.30
CA ALA A 380 10.80 -5.27 17.41
C ALA A 380 11.01 -3.77 17.61
N THR A 381 12.25 -3.39 17.92
CA THR A 381 12.69 -1.99 17.86
C THR A 381 13.21 -1.75 16.45
N GLY A 382 12.67 -0.76 15.76
CA GLY A 382 13.02 -0.51 14.37
C GLY A 382 12.46 0.81 13.85
N CYS A 383 12.95 1.17 12.67
CA CYS A 383 12.62 2.35 11.92
C CYS A 383 11.65 2.00 10.78
N PHE A 384 10.83 2.97 10.38
CA PHE A 384 9.72 2.79 9.43
C PHE A 384 9.66 3.94 8.45
N ASP A 385 10.82 4.28 7.90
CA ASP A 385 10.96 5.28 6.85
C ASP A 385 11.46 4.57 5.60
N THR A 386 11.56 5.29 4.49
CA THR A 386 12.19 4.74 3.30
C THR A 386 13.61 4.33 3.57
N ASN A 387 13.97 3.15 3.08
CA ASN A 387 15.33 2.68 3.07
C ASN A 387 16.03 3.16 1.77
N ALA A 388 15.84 4.43 1.38
CA ALA A 388 16.34 4.99 0.12
C ALA A 388 17.17 6.28 0.35
N PRO A 389 18.44 6.34 -0.11
CA PRO A 389 19.19 5.28 -0.79
C PRO A 389 19.94 4.38 0.22
N GLY A 390 19.26 3.42 0.86
CA GLY A 390 19.86 2.43 1.78
C GLY A 390 19.85 1.02 1.19
N PHE A 391 18.72 0.57 0.67
CA PHE A 391 18.45 -0.74 0.08
C PHE A 391 19.06 -1.95 0.84
N ASP A 392 19.09 -1.89 2.16
CA ASP A 392 19.73 -2.82 3.09
C ASP A 392 18.82 -3.33 4.22
N GLY A 393 17.67 -2.67 4.44
CA GLY A 393 16.63 -3.06 5.38
C GLY A 393 16.07 -4.46 5.12
N VAL A 394 15.19 -4.96 6.00
CA VAL A 394 14.82 -6.39 6.04
C VAL A 394 14.22 -6.92 4.72
N SER A 395 13.54 -6.05 3.98
CA SER A 395 12.99 -6.34 2.64
C SER A 395 14.06 -6.67 1.59
N TYR A 396 15.30 -6.22 1.78
CA TYR A 396 16.43 -6.46 0.87
C TYR A 396 17.32 -7.62 1.34
N GLN A 397 16.84 -8.37 2.33
CA GLN A 397 17.53 -9.51 2.93
C GLN A 397 16.81 -10.82 2.65
N ASN A 398 17.45 -11.95 2.98
CA ASN A 398 16.89 -13.29 2.73
C ASN A 398 15.84 -13.72 3.79
N TYR A 399 14.91 -12.81 4.16
CA TYR A 399 13.84 -13.01 5.16
C TYR A 399 12.49 -13.36 4.51
N TRP A 400 12.40 -13.25 3.18
CA TRP A 400 11.23 -13.57 2.37
C TRP A 400 10.83 -15.05 2.35
N PRO A 401 9.54 -15.36 2.18
CA PRO A 401 9.02 -16.71 2.05
C PRO A 401 9.85 -17.60 1.10
N ASP A 402 10.25 -18.76 1.61
CA ASP A 402 10.97 -19.82 0.87
C ASP A 402 10.51 -21.24 1.27
N GLY A 403 9.51 -21.35 2.15
CA GLY A 403 9.01 -22.60 2.71
C GLY A 403 9.71 -23.07 3.99
N SER A 404 10.70 -22.34 4.48
CA SER A 404 11.26 -22.56 5.81
C SER A 404 10.25 -22.16 6.90
N THR A 405 10.43 -22.72 8.10
CA THR A 405 9.55 -22.44 9.25
C THR A 405 9.92 -21.15 9.99
N THR A 406 10.97 -20.46 9.57
CA THR A 406 11.52 -19.25 10.20
C THR A 406 11.14 -17.98 9.43
N LYS A 407 10.26 -18.10 8.43
CA LYS A 407 9.81 -17.01 7.56
C LYS A 407 8.29 -17.09 7.38
N PRO A 408 7.62 -16.02 6.98
CA PRO A 408 6.19 -16.10 6.73
C PRO A 408 5.92 -17.03 5.55
N THR A 409 4.71 -17.59 5.48
CA THR A 409 4.22 -18.20 4.25
C THR A 409 3.94 -17.11 3.22
N PRO A 410 4.06 -17.37 1.91
CA PRO A 410 3.83 -16.33 0.90
C PRO A 410 2.37 -15.86 0.88
N ILE A 411 2.18 -14.59 0.54
CA ILE A 411 0.91 -14.11 -0.01
C ILE A 411 0.69 -14.88 -1.32
N LEU A 412 -0.39 -15.66 -1.41
CA LEU A 412 -0.73 -16.39 -2.64
C LEU A 412 -1.97 -15.80 -3.26
N PHE A 413 -1.93 -15.51 -4.56
CA PHE A 413 -3.11 -15.02 -5.27
C PHE A 413 -3.24 -15.62 -6.68
N SER A 414 -4.47 -15.78 -7.14
CA SER A 414 -4.73 -16.27 -8.50
C SER A 414 -4.53 -15.20 -9.56
N SER A 415 -4.28 -15.61 -10.80
CA SER A 415 -4.62 -14.79 -11.98
C SER A 415 -6.09 -14.33 -11.90
N PRO A 416 -6.40 -13.05 -12.17
CA PRO A 416 -7.76 -12.56 -12.03
C PRO A 416 -8.70 -13.22 -13.05
N LYS A 417 -9.99 -13.21 -12.72
CA LYS A 417 -11.07 -13.44 -13.68
C LYS A 417 -11.89 -12.17 -13.85
N THR A 418 -12.54 -12.03 -15.01
CA THR A 418 -13.38 -10.90 -15.36
C THR A 418 -14.71 -11.33 -16.00
N GLY A 419 -15.56 -10.34 -16.30
CA GLY A 419 -16.91 -10.46 -16.80
C GLY A 419 -17.94 -10.68 -15.68
N VAL A 420 -19.23 -10.56 -16.03
CA VAL A 420 -20.37 -10.57 -15.08
C VAL A 420 -20.38 -11.75 -14.11
N ALA A 421 -19.79 -12.89 -14.48
CA ALA A 421 -19.72 -14.11 -13.67
C ALA A 421 -18.29 -14.52 -13.29
N TYR A 422 -17.28 -13.67 -13.54
CA TYR A 422 -15.87 -13.94 -13.24
C TYR A 422 -15.36 -15.25 -13.84
N THR A 423 -15.68 -15.49 -15.12
CA THR A 423 -15.30 -16.72 -15.84
C THR A 423 -14.25 -16.50 -16.92
N ALA A 424 -14.01 -15.25 -17.33
CA ALA A 424 -13.04 -14.95 -18.38
C ALA A 424 -11.65 -14.74 -17.77
N SER A 425 -10.64 -15.46 -18.27
CA SER A 425 -9.24 -15.31 -17.84
C SER A 425 -8.54 -14.12 -18.51
N TYR A 426 -7.46 -13.64 -17.89
CA TYR A 426 -6.52 -12.72 -18.51
C TYR A 426 -5.46 -13.52 -19.26
N PRO A 427 -5.41 -13.47 -20.60
CA PRO A 427 -4.49 -14.29 -21.38
C PRO A 427 -3.01 -13.89 -21.26
N GLN A 428 -2.73 -12.70 -20.72
CA GLN A 428 -1.38 -12.18 -20.59
C GLN A 428 -1.20 -11.48 -19.25
N PHE A 429 0.06 -11.43 -18.81
CA PHE A 429 0.50 -10.67 -17.65
C PHE A 429 1.89 -10.08 -17.93
N ALA A 430 2.40 -9.21 -17.08
CA ALA A 430 3.80 -8.77 -17.08
C ALA A 430 4.23 -8.44 -15.66
N PHE A 431 5.54 -8.51 -15.42
CA PHE A 431 6.16 -8.01 -14.19
C PHE A 431 6.65 -6.59 -14.40
N GLU A 432 6.58 -5.79 -13.35
CA GLU A 432 7.11 -4.44 -13.32
C GLU A 432 7.67 -4.13 -11.92
N ALA A 433 8.80 -3.44 -11.86
CA ALA A 433 9.35 -2.90 -10.61
C ALA A 433 9.81 -1.49 -10.90
N ASP A 434 9.41 -0.54 -10.08
CA ASP A 434 9.68 0.90 -10.26
C ASP A 434 11.02 1.36 -9.67
N LEU A 435 11.89 0.42 -9.30
CA LEU A 435 13.30 0.61 -8.92
C LEU A 435 14.01 1.84 -9.55
N PRO A 436 14.00 2.05 -10.89
CA PRO A 436 14.68 3.20 -11.48
C PRO A 436 14.17 4.58 -11.01
N ARG A 437 12.92 4.67 -10.56
CA ARG A 437 12.34 5.89 -9.98
C ARG A 437 12.95 6.15 -8.60
N ILE A 438 13.11 5.11 -7.79
CA ILE A 438 13.62 5.22 -6.41
C ILE A 438 15.15 5.22 -6.30
N GLU A 439 15.86 4.69 -7.31
CA GLU A 439 17.32 4.81 -7.45
C GLU A 439 17.79 6.18 -7.95
N ALA A 440 16.88 7.15 -8.09
CA ALA A 440 17.15 8.43 -8.73
C ALA A 440 17.89 9.42 -7.82
N ALA A 441 18.58 10.38 -8.44
CA ALA A 441 19.42 11.34 -7.70
C ALA A 441 18.64 12.26 -6.75
N ASP A 442 17.36 12.51 -7.00
CA ASP A 442 16.47 13.25 -6.10
C ASP A 442 16.12 12.48 -4.82
N LEU A 443 16.38 11.16 -4.79
CA LEU A 443 16.31 10.28 -3.62
C LEU A 443 17.71 9.77 -3.24
N GLY A 444 18.75 10.53 -3.56
CA GLY A 444 20.13 10.22 -3.17
C GLY A 444 20.84 9.12 -3.99
N GLY A 445 20.14 8.43 -4.90
CA GLY A 445 20.73 7.45 -5.80
C GLY A 445 21.50 8.05 -7.00
N ASN A 446 21.84 7.22 -7.99
CA ASN A 446 22.63 7.63 -9.16
C ASN A 446 22.06 7.16 -10.52
N CYS A 447 20.84 6.61 -10.53
CA CYS A 447 20.14 6.18 -11.75
C CYS A 447 19.83 7.37 -12.67
N GLN A 448 20.23 7.26 -13.94
CA GLN A 448 20.02 8.26 -14.97
C GLN A 448 18.67 8.09 -15.68
N ARG A 449 17.58 8.06 -14.90
CA ARG A 449 16.22 7.77 -15.40
C ARG A 449 15.69 8.76 -16.45
N LEU A 450 16.18 10.00 -16.47
CA LEU A 450 15.75 11.04 -17.42
C LEU A 450 16.57 11.09 -18.71
N THR A 451 17.62 10.26 -18.84
CA THR A 451 18.52 10.32 -19.99
C THR A 451 18.84 8.95 -20.58
N THR A 452 19.79 8.24 -19.99
CA THR A 452 20.39 7.04 -20.61
C THR A 452 19.93 5.73 -19.97
N GLY A 453 19.34 5.77 -18.78
CA GLY A 453 19.11 4.59 -17.95
C GLY A 453 20.40 4.01 -17.34
N ALA A 454 21.55 4.69 -17.47
CA ALA A 454 22.77 4.25 -16.81
C ALA A 454 22.63 4.28 -15.28
N ASN A 455 23.21 3.29 -14.62
CA ASN A 455 23.19 3.07 -13.17
C ASN A 455 21.81 2.78 -12.55
N CYS A 456 20.76 2.61 -13.35
CA CYS A 456 19.52 2.02 -12.86
C CYS A 456 19.71 0.51 -12.87
N VAL A 457 19.72 -0.14 -11.71
CA VAL A 457 20.10 -1.55 -11.56
C VAL A 457 19.01 -2.36 -10.86
N ASN A 458 19.02 -3.66 -11.13
CA ASN A 458 18.15 -4.62 -10.45
C ASN A 458 19.00 -5.87 -10.15
N PRO A 459 19.18 -6.25 -8.87
CA PRO A 459 18.71 -5.56 -7.65
C PRO A 459 19.33 -4.15 -7.48
N PRO A 460 18.73 -3.26 -6.66
CA PRO A 460 19.29 -1.94 -6.35
C PRO A 460 20.65 -2.08 -5.65
N ASN A 461 21.45 -1.01 -5.66
CA ASN A 461 22.66 -0.96 -4.80
C ASN A 461 22.31 -0.33 -3.47
N SER A 462 22.88 -0.86 -2.38
CA SER A 462 22.85 -0.22 -1.08
C SER A 462 23.71 1.05 -1.03
N ASP A 463 23.58 1.80 0.05
CA ASP A 463 24.43 2.94 0.43
C ASP A 463 25.93 2.56 0.51
N GLU A 464 26.26 1.30 0.81
CA GLU A 464 27.62 0.74 0.73
C GLU A 464 28.17 0.67 -0.72
N GLY A 465 27.31 0.92 -1.71
CA GLY A 465 27.64 0.86 -3.14
C GLY A 465 27.78 -0.56 -3.67
N THR A 466 27.17 -1.54 -2.99
CA THR A 466 27.10 -2.94 -3.45
C THR A 466 25.65 -3.34 -3.73
N PRO A 467 25.39 -4.32 -4.62
CA PRO A 467 24.02 -4.77 -4.86
C PRO A 467 23.40 -5.34 -3.58
N ALA A 468 22.13 -4.99 -3.32
CA ALA A 468 21.34 -5.55 -2.23
C ALA A 468 21.45 -7.08 -2.19
N ALA A 469 21.48 -7.63 -0.97
CA ALA A 469 21.66 -9.07 -0.76
C ALA A 469 20.52 -9.90 -1.38
N PHE A 470 19.33 -9.32 -1.47
CA PHE A 470 18.13 -9.89 -2.04
C PHE A 470 17.19 -8.80 -2.58
N TYR A 471 16.40 -9.16 -3.58
CA TYR A 471 15.24 -8.38 -4.01
C TYR A 471 14.13 -9.37 -4.38
N PRO A 472 12.89 -9.18 -3.90
CA PRO A 472 11.84 -10.16 -4.08
C PRO A 472 11.47 -10.33 -5.55
N TYR A 473 11.04 -11.54 -5.89
CA TYR A 473 10.50 -11.89 -7.20
C TYR A 473 9.32 -12.84 -7.03
N PHE A 474 8.49 -12.94 -8.06
CA PHE A 474 7.32 -13.81 -8.04
C PHE A 474 7.70 -15.26 -8.42
N SER A 475 6.95 -16.19 -7.87
CA SER A 475 6.90 -17.57 -8.33
C SER A 475 5.45 -17.95 -8.59
N SER A 476 5.22 -18.70 -9.67
CA SER A 476 3.96 -19.41 -9.83
C SER A 476 4.05 -20.77 -9.13
N VAL A 477 3.05 -21.13 -8.33
CA VAL A 477 3.01 -22.35 -7.54
C VAL A 477 1.75 -23.16 -7.81
N SER A 478 1.83 -24.47 -7.59
CA SER A 478 0.63 -25.32 -7.60
C SER A 478 -0.12 -25.19 -6.28
N SER A 479 -1.41 -24.85 -6.32
CA SER A 479 -2.23 -24.81 -5.11
C SER A 479 -2.47 -26.23 -4.58
N ALA A 480 -2.36 -26.41 -3.25
CA ALA A 480 -2.36 -27.72 -2.58
C ALA A 480 -3.68 -28.51 -2.66
N ASN A 481 -4.73 -27.99 -3.31
CA ASN A 481 -6.09 -28.55 -3.32
C ASN A 481 -6.52 -29.19 -4.66
N GLY A 482 -5.66 -30.01 -5.27
CA GLY A 482 -6.10 -31.17 -6.07
C GLY A 482 -6.86 -30.94 -7.38
N THR A 483 -7.15 -29.70 -7.78
CA THR A 483 -7.64 -29.33 -9.12
C THR A 483 -6.80 -28.18 -9.63
N ALA A 484 -6.24 -28.33 -10.84
CA ALA A 484 -5.30 -27.40 -11.46
C ALA A 484 -5.72 -25.91 -11.39
N ALA A 485 -5.32 -25.22 -10.32
CA ALA A 485 -5.32 -23.78 -10.22
C ALA A 485 -3.94 -23.37 -9.71
N CYS A 486 -3.22 -22.61 -10.53
CA CYS A 486 -1.94 -22.00 -10.19
C CYS A 486 -2.20 -20.72 -9.37
N SER A 487 -1.25 -20.35 -8.52
CA SER A 487 -1.21 -19.07 -7.80
C SER A 487 0.15 -18.41 -8.01
N TYR A 488 0.20 -17.08 -7.98
CA TYR A 488 1.42 -16.32 -7.83
C TYR A 488 1.69 -16.10 -6.35
N GLY A 489 2.96 -15.99 -5.97
CA GLY A 489 3.39 -15.46 -4.68
C GLY A 489 4.74 -14.78 -4.80
N ILE A 490 4.94 -13.73 -4.01
CA ILE A 490 6.16 -12.93 -3.98
C ILE A 490 7.11 -13.42 -2.88
N GLY A 491 8.40 -13.24 -3.11
CA GLY A 491 9.47 -13.57 -2.16
C GLY A 491 10.63 -14.15 -2.92
N SER A 492 10.79 -15.48 -2.86
CA SER A 492 11.86 -16.23 -3.53
C SER A 492 11.30 -17.41 -4.36
N THR A 493 12.13 -18.38 -4.75
CA THR A 493 11.63 -19.67 -5.25
C THR A 493 10.80 -20.36 -4.17
N LEU A 494 9.48 -20.39 -4.37
CA LEU A 494 8.53 -20.90 -3.38
C LEU A 494 8.40 -22.43 -3.40
N PRO A 495 7.87 -23.05 -2.32
CA PRO A 495 7.47 -24.45 -2.35
C PRO A 495 6.42 -24.74 -3.43
N ASN A 496 6.53 -25.90 -4.07
CA ASN A 496 5.62 -26.33 -5.15
C ASN A 496 5.61 -25.41 -6.37
N THR A 497 6.71 -24.68 -6.60
CA THR A 497 6.92 -23.84 -7.80
C THR A 497 6.70 -24.62 -9.09
N ILE A 498 5.91 -24.02 -9.98
CA ILE A 498 5.70 -24.39 -11.38
C ILE A 498 6.73 -23.66 -12.24
N ASP A 499 6.90 -22.35 -12.01
CA ASP A 499 7.83 -21.46 -12.70
C ASP A 499 8.26 -20.35 -11.73
N ASP A 500 9.57 -20.12 -11.58
CA ASP A 500 10.20 -19.04 -10.79
C ASP A 500 10.71 -17.90 -11.68
N PHE A 501 10.35 -17.93 -12.98
CA PHE A 501 10.64 -16.90 -13.96
C PHE A 501 12.12 -16.50 -14.08
N GLY A 502 13.01 -17.45 -13.76
CA GLY A 502 14.45 -17.26 -13.80
C GLY A 502 15.12 -17.22 -12.43
N GLY A 503 14.36 -17.26 -11.33
CA GLY A 503 14.86 -17.40 -9.97
C GLY A 503 15.56 -16.16 -9.42
N SER A 504 15.33 -15.00 -10.03
CA SER A 504 15.82 -13.70 -9.54
C SER A 504 15.03 -12.54 -10.13
N SER A 505 14.99 -11.42 -9.41
CA SER A 505 14.36 -10.17 -9.83
C SER A 505 14.90 -9.65 -11.17
N ALA A 506 16.23 -9.69 -11.36
CA ALA A 506 16.88 -9.25 -12.59
C ALA A 506 16.46 -10.06 -13.83
N ALA A 507 16.10 -11.34 -13.65
CA ALA A 507 15.59 -12.17 -14.73
C ALA A 507 14.09 -11.93 -14.97
N GLU A 508 13.32 -11.77 -13.89
CA GLU A 508 11.87 -11.68 -13.91
C GLU A 508 11.36 -10.33 -14.43
N PHE A 509 11.81 -9.22 -13.85
CA PHE A 509 11.33 -7.87 -14.19
C PHE A 509 11.89 -7.37 -15.53
N GLY A 510 12.78 -8.12 -16.18
CA GLY A 510 13.26 -7.81 -17.52
C GLY A 510 14.15 -6.56 -17.59
N THR A 511 13.92 -5.71 -18.59
CA THR A 511 14.79 -4.57 -18.91
C THR A 511 14.12 -3.24 -18.60
N LEU A 512 14.91 -2.18 -18.50
CA LEU A 512 14.41 -0.82 -18.35
C LEU A 512 13.33 -0.47 -19.40
N LEU A 513 12.18 -0.04 -18.90
CA LEU A 513 11.03 0.40 -19.68
C LEU A 513 11.13 1.90 -19.94
N HIS A 514 11.17 2.27 -21.22
CA HIS A 514 11.19 3.67 -21.65
C HIS A 514 9.76 4.17 -21.89
N SER A 515 9.27 5.02 -20.99
CA SER A 515 7.88 5.48 -20.96
C SER A 515 7.76 6.98 -21.24
N THR A 516 6.74 7.35 -22.00
CA THR A 516 6.48 8.75 -22.35
C THR A 516 5.53 9.42 -21.35
N TYR A 517 5.91 10.63 -20.92
CA TYR A 517 5.14 11.49 -20.01
C TYR A 517 5.04 12.92 -20.57
N TRP A 518 4.06 13.70 -20.12
CA TRP A 518 4.08 15.15 -20.39
C TRP A 518 5.13 15.84 -19.52
N THR A 519 5.83 16.81 -20.09
CA THR A 519 6.75 17.67 -19.34
C THR A 519 5.96 18.71 -18.56
N PHE A 520 6.21 18.80 -17.25
CA PHE A 520 5.63 19.82 -16.39
C PHE A 520 6.02 21.24 -16.86
N GLY A 521 5.03 22.11 -17.04
CA GLY A 521 5.22 23.44 -17.66
C GLY A 521 5.56 23.39 -19.16
N GLY A 522 5.48 22.22 -19.79
CA GLY A 522 5.97 21.98 -21.15
C GLY A 522 5.01 22.36 -22.26
N HIS A 523 3.82 22.88 -21.95
CA HIS A 523 2.79 23.26 -22.93
C HIS A 523 2.47 22.16 -23.97
N GLY A 524 2.46 20.90 -23.51
CA GLY A 524 2.23 19.72 -24.34
C GLY A 524 3.49 19.07 -24.91
N ALA A 525 4.68 19.58 -24.58
CA ALA A 525 5.91 18.82 -24.77
C ALA A 525 5.89 17.55 -23.92
N THR A 526 6.55 16.51 -24.43
CA THR A 526 6.72 15.24 -23.74
C THR A 526 8.18 15.01 -23.41
N ASN A 527 8.43 14.24 -22.35
CA ASN A 527 9.71 13.65 -22.04
C ASN A 527 9.58 12.13 -22.00
N GLN A 528 10.73 11.47 -21.97
CA GLN A 528 10.81 10.03 -21.77
C GLN A 528 11.52 9.77 -20.45
N ARG A 529 11.07 8.75 -19.72
CA ARG A 529 11.62 8.35 -18.42
C ARG A 529 11.77 6.84 -18.35
N TYR A 530 12.84 6.39 -17.70
CA TYR A 530 12.98 5.02 -17.22
C TYR A 530 12.54 4.99 -15.77
N ASN A 531 11.26 4.78 -15.52
CA ASN A 531 10.76 4.64 -14.15
C ASN A 531 10.65 3.19 -13.72
N ASN A 532 10.76 2.21 -14.64
CA ASN A 532 10.53 0.81 -14.31
C ASN A 532 11.50 -0.12 -15.03
N PHE A 533 11.76 -1.29 -14.44
CA PHE A 533 12.04 -2.52 -15.17
C PHE A 533 10.71 -3.18 -15.56
N ASN A 534 10.59 -3.72 -16.77
CA ASN A 534 9.39 -4.42 -17.22
C ASN A 534 9.70 -5.65 -18.09
N SER A 535 9.02 -6.77 -17.82
CA SER A 535 9.22 -8.04 -18.53
C SER A 535 8.66 -8.03 -19.96
N GLY A 536 7.78 -7.09 -20.25
CA GLY A 536 6.85 -7.12 -21.38
C GLY A 536 5.73 -8.15 -21.20
N PRO A 537 4.69 -8.12 -22.03
CA PRO A 537 3.58 -9.08 -21.95
C PRO A 537 4.01 -10.53 -22.18
N LEU A 538 3.83 -11.37 -21.16
CA LEU A 538 4.02 -12.81 -21.16
C LEU A 538 2.70 -13.54 -21.37
N THR A 539 2.75 -14.81 -21.76
CA THR A 539 1.54 -15.65 -21.85
C THR A 539 1.14 -16.12 -20.47
N ASN A 540 -0.12 -15.92 -20.11
CA ASN A 540 -0.63 -16.38 -18.83
C ASN A 540 -1.07 -17.85 -18.88
N SER A 541 -0.32 -18.70 -18.19
CA SER A 541 -0.65 -20.12 -17.97
C SER A 541 -1.39 -20.37 -16.65
N CYS A 542 -1.56 -19.32 -15.84
CA CYS A 542 -2.29 -19.22 -14.59
C CYS A 542 -3.66 -18.52 -14.84
#